data_AF-A0AB73ILQ1-F1
#
_entry.id   AF-A0AB73ILQ1-F1
#
_cell.length_a   1.000
_cell.length_b   1.000
_cell.length_c   1.000
_cell.angle_alpha   90.00
_cell.angle_beta   90.00
_cell.angle_gamma   90.00
#
_symmetry.space_group_name_H-M   'P 1'
#
loop_
_entity.id
_entity.type
_entity.pdbx_description
1 polymer ?
#
loop_
_entity_poly.entity_id
_entity_poly.type
_entity_poly.pdbx_seq_one_letter_code
_entity_poly.pdbx_strand_id
1 'polypeptide(L)' 'MLVDPLMDDQELDSRQSTGAVYREGAVRASRDGADLGRAYLELTGYANALRIGRQ' A
#
# COMPACT_ATOMS: atom_id res chain seq x y z
N MET A 1 15.32 -1.11 0.73
CA MET A 1 14.38 -1.00 -0.41
C MET A 1 13.34 0.03 -0.05
N LEU A 2 13.07 0.97 -0.94
CA LEU A 2 12.02 1.97 -0.80
C LEU A 2 10.98 1.76 -1.90
N VAL A 3 9.73 2.03 -1.59
CA VAL A 3 8.60 2.01 -2.52
C VAL A 3 7.87 3.35 -2.43
N ASP A 4 7.72 3.99 -3.58
CA ASP A 4 7.15 5.34 -3.71
C ASP A 4 5.86 5.25 -4.56
N PRO A 5 4.69 5.59 -4.02
CA PRO A 5 3.43 5.49 -4.74
C PRO A 5 3.35 6.49 -5.91
N LEU A 6 2.80 6.05 -7.04
CA LEU A 6 2.56 6.96 -8.17
C LEU A 6 1.51 8.02 -7.87
N MET A 7 0.53 7.67 -7.01
CA MET A 7 -0.47 8.57 -6.47
C MET A 7 -0.92 8.09 -5.08
N ASP A 8 -1.34 9.02 -4.24
CA ASP A 8 -1.74 8.75 -2.87
C ASP A 8 -3.07 7.98 -2.79
N ASP A 9 -4.03 8.23 -3.69
CA ASP A 9 -5.35 7.60 -3.64
C ASP A 9 -5.44 6.42 -4.61
N GLN A 10 -4.92 5.27 -4.17
CA GLN A 10 -5.01 3.98 -4.87
C GLN A 10 -5.80 2.98 -4.02
N GLU A 11 -6.83 3.46 -3.32
CA GLU A 11 -7.68 2.62 -2.47
C GLU A 11 -8.79 1.95 -3.29
N LEU A 12 -8.95 0.65 -3.06
CA LEU A 12 -10.05 -0.16 -3.55
C LEU A 12 -10.88 -0.62 -2.36
N ASP A 13 -12.04 0.01 -2.19
CA ASP A 13 -13.05 -0.43 -1.23
C ASP A 13 -13.92 -1.54 -1.81
N SER A 14 -13.60 -2.79 -1.47
CA SER A 14 -14.34 -3.98 -1.90
C SER A 14 -15.18 -4.58 -0.78
N ARG A 15 -15.58 -3.78 0.22
CA ARG A 15 -16.36 -4.26 1.38
C ARG A 15 -17.70 -4.89 1.00
N GLN A 16 -18.29 -4.47 -0.12
CA GLN A 16 -19.57 -5.01 -0.60
C GLN A 16 -19.45 -6.35 -1.35
N SER A 17 -18.24 -6.81 -1.69
CA SER A 17 -18.01 -8.05 -2.43
C SER A 17 -17.14 -9.04 -1.64
N THR A 18 -15.88 -8.68 -1.38
CA THR A 18 -14.89 -9.56 -0.70
C THR A 18 -14.66 -9.18 0.76
N GLY A 19 -15.26 -8.09 1.24
CA GLY A 19 -15.26 -7.71 2.66
C GLY A 19 -14.01 -6.99 3.15
N ALA A 20 -13.12 -6.57 2.24
CA ALA A 20 -11.85 -5.94 2.59
C ALA A 20 -11.72 -4.54 1.95
N VAL A 21 -10.78 -3.77 2.49
CA VAL A 21 -10.27 -2.54 1.86
C VAL A 21 -8.83 -2.82 1.50
N TYR A 22 -8.51 -2.59 0.24
CA TYR A 22 -7.17 -2.75 -0.30
C TYR A 22 -6.63 -1.40 -0.70
N ARG A 23 -5.32 -1.25 -0.59
CA ARG A 23 -4.59 -0.22 -1.33
C ARG A 23 -3.73 -0.96 -2.33
N GLU A 24 -4.13 -0.89 -3.59
CA GLU A 24 -3.56 -1.62 -4.70
C GLU A 24 -3.11 -0.61 -5.73
N GLY A 25 -1.80 -0.42 -5.86
CA GLY A 25 -1.30 0.72 -6.62
C GLY A 25 0.04 0.55 -7.27
N ALA A 26 0.22 1.27 -8.37
CA ALA A 26 1.50 1.39 -9.05
C ALA A 26 2.49 2.17 -8.18
N VAL A 27 3.73 1.68 -8.12
CA VAL A 27 4.82 2.27 -7.34
C VAL A 27 6.13 2.31 -8.14
N ARG A 28 7.05 3.19 -7.74
CA ARG A 28 8.47 3.13 -8.08
C ARG A 28 9.24 2.40 -6.98
N ALA A 29 10.16 1.53 -7.35
CA ALA A 29 10.99 0.80 -6.39
C ALA A 29 12.45 1.27 -6.49
N SER A 30 13.10 1.44 -5.35
CA SER A 30 14.53 1.75 -5.30
C SER A 30 15.26 0.98 -4.19
N ARG A 31 16.57 0.80 -4.35
CA ARG A 31 17.42 0.18 -3.33
C ARG A 31 18.76 0.89 -3.30
N ASP A 32 19.18 1.28 -2.10
CA ASP A 32 20.47 1.92 -1.85
C ASP A 32 20.70 3.13 -2.79
N GLY A 33 19.63 3.90 -3.06
CA GLY A 33 19.63 5.06 -3.95
C GLY A 33 19.50 4.76 -5.45
N ALA A 34 19.57 3.50 -5.88
CA ALA A 34 19.40 3.12 -7.28
C ALA A 34 17.93 2.84 -7.64
N ASP A 35 17.47 3.37 -8.79
CA ASP A 35 16.16 3.05 -9.36
C ASP A 35 16.12 1.58 -9.81
N LEU A 36 15.15 0.83 -9.30
CA LEU A 36 14.91 -0.56 -9.68
C LEU A 36 13.74 -0.68 -10.66
N GLY A 37 13.00 0.40 -10.93
CA GLY A 37 11.93 0.46 -11.91
C GLY A 37 10.53 0.59 -11.30
N ARG A 38 9.55 -0.01 -11.99
CA ARG A 38 8.12 0.06 -11.64
C ARG A 38 7.65 -1.26 -11.06
N ALA A 39 6.79 -1.19 -10.05
CA ALA A 39 6.18 -2.34 -9.40
C ALA A 39 4.71 -2.06 -9.05
N TYR A 40 4.05 -3.06 -8.47
CA TYR A 40 2.71 -2.95 -7.90
C TYR A 40 2.77 -3.32 -6.42
N LEU A 41 2.09 -2.55 -5.58
CA LEU A 41 2.03 -2.77 -4.15
C LEU A 41 0.58 -3.06 -3.75
N GLU A 42 0.38 -4.14 -3.00
CA GLU A 42 -0.89 -4.47 -2.35
C GLU A 42 -0.71 -4.32 -0.83
N LEU A 43 -1.56 -3.50 -0.22
CA LEU A 43 -1.68 -3.37 1.23
C LEU A 43 -3.10 -3.72 1.65
N THR A 44 -3.22 -4.58 2.65
CA THR A 44 -4.48 -5.01 3.23
C THR A 44 -4.45 -4.89 4.76
N GLY A 45 -5.60 -4.96 5.42
CA GLY A 45 -5.70 -4.94 6.89
C GLY A 45 -5.46 -3.58 7.56
N TYR A 46 -5.06 -2.54 6.83
CA TYR A 46 -4.81 -1.22 7.41
C TYR A 46 -6.09 -0.50 7.87
N ALA A 47 -7.21 -0.70 7.16
CA ALA A 47 -8.47 -0.02 7.45
C ALA A 47 -9.05 -0.37 8.83
N ASN A 48 -8.74 -1.56 9.35
CA ASN A 48 -9.18 -2.03 10.67
C ASN A 48 -7.99 -2.33 11.60
N ALA A 49 -6.82 -1.72 11.35
CA ALA A 49 -5.63 -1.97 12.15
C ALA A 49 -5.85 -1.54 13.61
N LEU A 50 -5.72 -2.50 14.53
CA LEU A 50 -5.74 -2.21 15.97
C LEU A 50 -4.59 -1.27 16.31
N ARG A 51 -4.90 -0.08 16.83
CA ARG A 51 -3.88 0.83 17.37
C ARG A 51 -3.51 0.37 18.77
N ILE A 52 -2.44 -0.42 18.88
CA ILE A 52 -1.85 -0.76 20.16
C ILE A 52 -0.76 0.27 20.46
N GLY A 53 -1.06 1.23 21.34
CA GLY A 53 -0.10 2.24 21.76
C GLY A 53 0.76 1.78 22.93
N ARG A 54 2.06 2.02 22.85
CA ARG A 54 2.93 2.23 24.02
C ARG A 54 2.82 3.71 24.38
N GLN A 55 2.46 4.01 25.63
CA GLN A 55 2.64 5.36 26.20
C GLN A 55 4.11 5.75 26.18
#